data_AF-A0A2V9Y0Q9-F1
#
_entry.id   AF-A0A2V9Y0Q9-F1
#
_cell.length_a   1.000
_cell.length_b   1.000
_cell.length_c   1.000
_cell.angle_alpha   90.00
_cell.angle_beta   90.00
_cell.angle_gamma   90.00
#
_symmetry.space_group_name_H-M   'P 1'
#
loop_
_entity.id
_entity.type
_entity.pdbx_description
1 polymer ?
#
loop_
_entity_poly.entity_id
_entity_poly.type
_entity_poly.pdbx_seq_one_letter_code
_entity_poly.pdbx_strand_id
1 'polypeptide(L)'
;MQIALEPRARKFWLLGISMLVATVYMALVTREFVAAHLASRPALASRQRAVKLEAGNADYRHALGSYFALVDPSAAVEQYKAAVQLNPHAARYWLDLAAAYQVLNNPEAQKQALDRAIQADPTTPDVAWEAANLSLVQGDTEKALREFRVVLQNDPHLRLAALQRCWVASPDVDTLLQRVVPAQVEAYLAFLNLLMAKKETVGTVKVWSALMQLHQHFESRSAIDYIKYLILQREVEQARSVWQQAADMLGLSAYLPSAKNLIVNGTFSLDVLNGGFDWQYRQQPSVTLTLDPSDFHGGHRSLSIVFDGPGVSDAGVYPLISFRPAEYQLRVCRIFQSWGNRGRRRTALRDSRFIQRKNVSRE
;
A
#
# COMPACT_ATOMS: atom_id res chain seq x y z
N MET A 1 -0.60 -59.46 -14.16
CA MET A 1 0.54 -60.38 -13.93
C MET A 1 0.29 -61.11 -12.61
N GLN A 2 -0.25 -62.33 -12.65
CA GLN A 2 -0.48 -63.15 -11.45
C GLN A 2 0.81 -63.94 -11.16
N ILE A 3 1.47 -63.65 -10.03
CA ILE A 3 2.68 -64.38 -9.62
C ILE A 3 2.23 -65.67 -8.92
N ALA A 4 2.39 -66.81 -9.57
CA ALA A 4 2.04 -68.11 -8.99
C ALA A 4 3.02 -68.48 -7.84
N LEU A 5 2.49 -68.55 -6.62
CA LEU A 5 3.22 -68.84 -5.38
C LEU A 5 3.15 -70.32 -5.00
N GLU A 6 3.57 -71.23 -5.88
CA GLU A 6 3.35 -72.67 -5.67
C GLU A 6 4.33 -73.37 -4.69
N PRO A 7 5.60 -72.96 -4.53
CA PRO A 7 6.42 -73.48 -3.44
C PRO A 7 6.10 -72.75 -2.12
N ARG A 8 5.81 -73.49 -1.03
CA ARG A 8 5.71 -72.93 0.34
C ARG A 8 6.91 -72.04 0.68
N ALA A 9 8.11 -72.41 0.21
CA ALA A 9 9.33 -71.62 0.35
C ALA A 9 9.23 -70.20 -0.25
N ARG A 10 8.59 -70.02 -1.41
CA ARG A 10 8.41 -68.68 -2.02
C ARG A 10 7.50 -67.79 -1.19
N LYS A 11 6.45 -68.36 -0.56
CA LYS A 11 5.58 -67.62 0.37
C LYS A 11 6.32 -67.17 1.62
N PHE A 12 7.14 -68.04 2.22
CA PHE A 12 7.98 -67.69 3.36
C PHE A 12 8.99 -66.60 3.02
N TRP A 13 9.64 -66.67 1.85
CA TRP A 13 10.55 -65.62 1.40
C TRP A 13 9.86 -64.28 1.18
N LEU A 14 8.68 -64.26 0.55
CA LEU A 14 7.91 -63.03 0.36
C LEU A 14 7.44 -62.43 1.68
N LEU A 15 6.95 -63.25 2.62
CA LEU A 15 6.61 -62.78 3.96
C LEU A 15 7.83 -62.20 4.69
N GLY A 16 8.97 -62.89 4.64
CA GLY A 16 10.23 -62.40 5.22
C GLY A 16 10.68 -61.07 4.63
N ILE A 17 10.65 -60.93 3.30
CA ILE A 17 10.99 -59.67 2.61
C ILE A 17 10.00 -58.57 3.01
N SER A 18 8.69 -58.86 3.01
CA SER A 18 7.68 -57.86 3.38
C SER A 18 7.82 -57.40 4.83
N MET A 19 8.13 -58.31 5.75
CA MET A 19 8.37 -57.99 7.15
C MET A 19 9.66 -57.18 7.31
N LEU A 20 10.73 -57.52 6.59
CA LEU A 20 11.96 -56.73 6.58
C LEU A 20 11.71 -55.31 6.07
N VAL A 21 11.01 -55.16 4.95
CA VAL A 21 10.65 -53.85 4.38
C VAL A 21 9.82 -53.05 5.37
N ALA A 22 8.81 -53.66 6.02
CA ALA A 22 7.99 -53.01 7.03
C ALA A 22 8.81 -52.57 8.25
N THR A 23 9.74 -53.40 8.71
CA THR A 23 10.61 -53.09 9.87
C THR A 23 11.55 -51.93 9.53
N VAL A 24 12.18 -51.96 8.35
CA VAL A 24 13.05 -50.88 7.87
C VAL A 24 12.26 -49.59 7.71
N TYR A 25 11.07 -49.65 7.11
CA TYR A 25 10.20 -48.49 6.98
C TYR A 25 9.82 -47.90 8.34
N MET A 26 9.39 -48.72 9.30
CA MET A 26 9.08 -48.28 10.67
C MET A 26 10.30 -47.68 11.37
N ALA A 27 11.50 -48.24 11.17
CA ALA A 27 12.73 -47.67 11.71
C ALA A 27 13.07 -46.29 11.12
N LEU A 28 12.85 -46.09 9.81
CA LEU A 28 13.05 -44.80 9.17
C LEU A 28 12.04 -43.75 9.67
N VAL A 29 10.75 -44.10 9.70
CA VAL A 29 9.68 -43.20 10.17
C VAL A 29 9.87 -42.84 11.65
N THR A 30 10.21 -43.81 12.50
CA THR A 30 10.46 -43.52 13.93
C THR A 30 11.68 -42.64 14.14
N ARG A 31 12.76 -42.86 13.37
CA ARG A 31 13.95 -42.00 13.40
C ARG A 31 13.62 -40.57 12.99
N GLU A 32 12.88 -40.40 11.89
CA GLU A 32 12.44 -39.07 11.41
C GLU A 32 11.53 -38.38 12.42
N PHE A 33 10.55 -39.10 12.99
CA PHE A 33 9.65 -38.58 14.02
C PHE A 33 10.41 -38.15 15.28
N VAL A 34 11.36 -38.97 15.77
CA VAL A 34 12.18 -38.64 16.93
C VAL A 34 13.05 -37.41 16.64
N ALA A 35 13.63 -37.32 15.44
CA ALA A 35 14.41 -36.15 15.04
C ALA A 35 13.55 -34.88 15.00
N ALA A 36 12.34 -34.94 14.42
CA ALA A 36 11.39 -33.83 14.38
C ALA A 36 10.98 -33.37 15.78
N HIS A 37 10.67 -34.31 16.67
CA HIS A 37 10.32 -34.01 18.07
C HIS A 37 11.48 -33.40 18.87
N LEU A 38 12.72 -33.79 18.56
CA LEU A 38 13.90 -33.20 19.18
C LEU A 38 14.22 -31.81 18.60
N ALA A 39 13.96 -31.58 17.31
CA ALA A 39 14.19 -30.30 16.64
C ALA A 39 13.23 -29.21 17.14
N SER A 40 11.97 -29.57 17.43
CA SER A 40 10.95 -28.63 17.93
C SER A 40 11.21 -28.15 19.37
N ARG A 41 12.07 -28.84 20.12
CA ARG A 41 12.45 -28.41 21.48
C ARG A 41 13.40 -27.21 21.44
N PRO A 42 13.24 -26.24 22.35
CA PRO A 42 14.12 -25.07 22.41
C PRO A 42 15.53 -25.36 22.92
N ALA A 43 15.76 -26.54 23.53
CA ALA A 43 17.05 -26.89 24.13
C ALA A 43 18.11 -27.24 23.07
N LEU A 44 19.30 -26.62 23.17
CA LEU A 44 20.46 -26.87 22.29
C LEU A 44 20.77 -28.36 22.12
N ALA A 45 20.84 -29.10 23.24
CA ALA A 45 21.14 -30.53 23.22
C ALA A 45 20.11 -31.34 22.41
N SER A 46 18.85 -30.91 22.39
CA SER A 46 17.81 -31.58 21.59
C SER A 46 18.01 -31.31 20.10
N ARG A 47 18.25 -30.04 19.71
CA ARG A 47 18.54 -29.68 18.31
C ARG A 47 19.81 -30.33 17.76
N GLN A 48 20.89 -30.39 18.56
CA GLN A 48 22.10 -31.11 18.18
C GLN A 48 21.86 -32.61 17.96
N ARG A 49 21.03 -33.25 18.80
CA ARG A 49 20.64 -34.65 18.61
C ARG A 49 19.79 -34.83 17.35
N ALA A 50 18.86 -33.92 17.06
CA ALA A 50 18.08 -33.95 15.83
C ALA A 50 18.98 -33.92 14.58
N VAL A 51 19.97 -33.01 14.54
CA VAL A 51 20.96 -32.95 13.44
C VAL A 51 21.82 -34.20 13.35
N LYS A 52 22.19 -34.83 14.48
CA LYS A 52 22.93 -36.11 14.47
C LYS A 52 22.08 -37.26 13.92
N LEU A 53 20.80 -37.30 14.27
CA LEU A 53 19.86 -38.29 13.77
C LEU A 53 19.58 -38.09 12.29
N GLU A 54 19.41 -36.85 11.83
CA GLU A 54 19.10 -36.53 10.44
C GLU A 54 20.05 -35.46 9.89
N ALA A 55 21.29 -35.86 9.60
CA ALA A 55 22.34 -34.95 9.16
C ALA A 55 22.09 -34.30 7.78
N GLY A 56 21.21 -34.92 6.98
CA GLY A 56 20.79 -34.47 5.65
C GLY A 56 19.52 -33.61 5.66
N ASN A 57 18.93 -33.32 6.82
CA ASN A 57 17.78 -32.43 6.91
C ASN A 57 18.25 -30.97 7.07
N ALA A 58 17.95 -30.14 6.07
CA ALA A 58 18.36 -28.74 6.02
C ALA A 58 17.67 -27.88 7.09
N ASP A 59 16.40 -28.14 7.40
CA ASP A 59 15.64 -27.41 8.42
C ASP A 59 16.26 -27.58 9.81
N TYR A 60 16.73 -28.79 10.15
CA TYR A 60 17.36 -29.02 11.45
C TYR A 60 18.71 -28.30 11.57
N ARG A 61 19.49 -28.25 10.47
CA ARG A 61 20.72 -27.46 10.41
C ARG A 61 20.40 -25.97 10.57
N HIS A 62 19.43 -25.46 9.82
CA HIS A 62 19.01 -24.07 9.89
C HIS A 62 18.52 -23.68 11.29
N ALA A 63 17.63 -24.46 11.90
CA ALA A 63 17.13 -24.21 13.25
C ALA A 63 18.22 -24.25 14.33
N LEU A 64 19.24 -25.10 14.16
CA LEU A 64 20.43 -25.11 15.02
C LEU A 64 21.28 -23.85 14.77
N GLY A 65 21.42 -23.42 13.52
CA GLY A 65 22.05 -22.14 13.17
C GLY A 65 21.35 -20.94 13.81
N SER A 66 20.02 -20.91 13.80
CA SER A 66 19.25 -19.83 14.45
C SER A 66 19.41 -19.79 15.96
N TYR A 67 19.62 -20.95 16.60
CA TYR A 67 20.01 -20.97 18.01
C TYR A 67 21.38 -20.30 18.21
N PHE A 68 22.36 -20.69 17.41
CA PHE A 68 23.71 -20.16 17.52
C PHE A 68 23.81 -18.69 17.13
N ALA A 69 22.97 -18.18 16.23
CA ALA A 69 23.00 -16.77 15.82
C ALA A 69 22.86 -15.80 17.02
N LEU A 70 22.24 -16.24 18.11
CA LEU A 70 22.07 -15.46 19.34
C LEU A 70 23.25 -15.58 20.33
N VAL A 71 24.10 -16.59 20.19
CA VAL A 71 25.11 -16.96 21.22
C VAL A 71 26.53 -17.00 20.64
N ASP A 72 26.68 -17.58 19.45
CA ASP A 72 27.92 -17.74 18.72
C ASP A 72 27.66 -17.65 17.19
N PRO A 73 27.79 -16.45 16.60
CA PRO A 73 27.57 -16.23 15.18
C PRO A 73 28.51 -17.07 14.29
N SER A 74 29.70 -17.45 14.76
CA SER A 74 30.62 -18.30 13.99
C SER A 74 30.08 -19.72 13.89
N ALA A 75 29.58 -20.29 15.00
CA ALA A 75 28.90 -21.57 14.97
C ALA A 75 27.61 -21.52 14.13
N ALA A 76 26.90 -20.38 14.11
CA ALA A 76 25.73 -20.18 13.28
C ALA A 76 26.05 -20.28 11.78
N VAL A 77 27.12 -19.61 11.33
CA VAL A 77 27.59 -19.67 9.93
C VAL A 77 27.85 -21.11 9.51
N GLU A 78 28.50 -21.93 10.33
CA GLU A 78 28.78 -23.32 9.97
C GLU A 78 27.50 -24.16 9.82
N GLN A 79 26.49 -23.93 10.67
CA GLN A 79 25.20 -24.62 10.51
C GLN A 79 24.41 -24.11 9.31
N TYR A 80 24.41 -22.80 9.06
CA TYR A 80 23.72 -22.22 7.91
C TYR A 80 24.39 -22.62 6.58
N LYS A 81 25.72 -22.67 6.51
CA LYS A 81 26.44 -23.23 5.35
C LYS A 81 26.01 -24.66 5.05
N ALA A 82 25.89 -25.50 6.07
CA ALA A 82 25.40 -26.87 5.91
C ALA A 82 23.94 -26.88 5.43
N ALA A 83 23.09 -26.01 5.95
CA ALA A 83 21.69 -25.89 5.51
C ALA A 83 21.57 -25.50 4.03
N VAL A 84 22.31 -24.48 3.57
CA VAL A 84 22.27 -24.03 2.17
C VAL A 84 22.91 -25.03 1.20
N GLN A 85 23.84 -25.88 1.65
CA GLN A 85 24.36 -26.99 0.85
C GLN A 85 23.32 -28.10 0.66
N LEU A 86 22.51 -28.38 1.68
CA LEU A 86 21.46 -29.39 1.63
C LEU A 86 20.23 -28.91 0.85
N ASN A 87 19.87 -27.64 0.98
CA ASN A 87 18.78 -27.03 0.22
C ASN A 87 19.17 -25.61 -0.26
N PRO A 88 19.75 -25.50 -1.47
CA PRO A 88 20.20 -24.20 -2.01
C PRO A 88 19.05 -23.30 -2.48
N HIS A 89 17.81 -23.81 -2.56
CA HIS A 89 16.65 -23.05 -3.04
C HIS A 89 15.84 -22.38 -1.92
N ALA A 90 16.21 -22.60 -0.66
CA ALA A 90 15.60 -21.91 0.47
C ALA A 90 16.25 -20.54 0.68
N ALA A 91 15.65 -19.48 0.13
CA ALA A 91 16.15 -18.11 0.25
C ALA A 91 16.35 -17.67 1.71
N ARG A 92 15.47 -18.10 2.62
CA ARG A 92 15.58 -17.82 4.06
C ARG A 92 16.92 -18.26 4.64
N TYR A 93 17.43 -19.42 4.25
CA TYR A 93 18.70 -19.92 4.79
C TYR A 93 19.88 -19.05 4.34
N TRP A 94 19.83 -18.55 3.10
CA TRP A 94 20.81 -17.62 2.58
C TRP A 94 20.74 -16.24 3.25
N LEU A 95 19.53 -15.73 3.54
CA LEU A 95 19.36 -14.48 4.28
C LEU A 95 19.90 -14.58 5.71
N ASP A 96 19.59 -15.66 6.43
CA ASP A 96 20.10 -15.85 7.80
C ASP A 96 21.63 -16.08 7.80
N LEU A 97 22.18 -16.73 6.76
CA LEU A 97 23.63 -16.83 6.55
C LEU A 97 24.24 -15.44 6.29
N ALA A 98 23.63 -14.61 5.45
CA ALA A 98 24.08 -13.25 5.19
C ALA A 98 24.03 -12.40 6.47
N ALA A 99 22.96 -12.47 7.25
CA ALA A 99 22.85 -11.77 8.53
C ALA A 99 23.95 -12.22 9.52
N ALA A 100 24.26 -13.52 9.59
CA ALA A 100 25.37 -14.01 10.42
C ALA A 100 26.72 -13.45 9.95
N TYR A 101 26.96 -13.37 8.63
CA TYR A 101 28.17 -12.75 8.10
C TYR A 101 28.23 -11.24 8.35
N GLN A 102 27.09 -10.54 8.36
CA GLN A 102 27.02 -9.14 8.75
C GLN A 102 27.50 -8.94 10.19
N VAL A 103 27.00 -9.77 11.13
CA VAL A 103 27.40 -9.72 12.55
C VAL A 103 28.90 -9.99 12.72
N LEU A 104 29.45 -10.89 11.90
CA LEU A 104 30.88 -11.20 11.88
C LEU A 104 31.73 -10.20 11.08
N ASN A 105 31.12 -9.13 10.54
CA ASN A 105 31.78 -8.12 9.71
C ASN A 105 32.56 -8.71 8.51
N ASN A 106 31.95 -9.67 7.81
CA ASN A 106 32.48 -10.29 6.59
C ASN A 106 31.65 -9.88 5.36
N PRO A 107 31.91 -8.69 4.77
CA PRO A 107 31.05 -8.10 3.75
C PRO A 107 31.05 -8.89 2.43
N GLU A 108 32.17 -9.50 2.04
CA GLU A 108 32.27 -10.32 0.82
C GLU A 108 31.37 -11.56 0.92
N ALA A 109 31.45 -12.29 2.04
CA ALA A 109 30.64 -13.49 2.24
C ALA A 109 29.16 -13.14 2.42
N GLN A 110 28.86 -12.04 3.12
CA GLN A 110 27.50 -11.52 3.23
C GLN A 110 26.91 -11.22 1.85
N LYS A 111 27.67 -10.52 0.98
CA LYS A 111 27.22 -10.16 -0.38
C LYS A 111 26.91 -11.41 -1.21
N GLN A 112 27.79 -12.41 -1.18
CA GLN A 112 27.57 -13.67 -1.90
C GLN A 112 26.33 -14.42 -1.40
N ALA A 113 26.15 -14.53 -0.08
CA ALA A 113 24.97 -15.17 0.49
C ALA A 113 23.69 -14.41 0.11
N LEU A 114 23.73 -13.07 0.14
CA LEU A 114 22.62 -12.23 -0.25
C LEU A 114 22.26 -12.37 -1.74
N ASP A 115 23.24 -12.42 -2.64
CA ASP A 115 23.02 -12.68 -4.07
C ASP A 115 22.34 -14.03 -4.29
N ARG A 116 22.70 -15.06 -3.51
CA ARG A 116 22.05 -16.37 -3.57
C ARG A 116 20.63 -16.36 -3.00
N ALA A 117 20.36 -15.58 -1.95
CA ALA A 117 19.00 -15.41 -1.42
C ALA A 117 18.05 -14.85 -2.49
N ILE A 118 18.46 -13.77 -3.16
CA ILE A 118 17.69 -13.11 -4.23
C ILE A 118 17.49 -14.05 -5.42
N GLN A 119 18.51 -14.84 -5.78
CA GLN A 119 18.39 -15.84 -6.86
C GLN A 119 17.45 -17.01 -6.50
N ALA A 120 17.43 -17.42 -5.23
CA ALA A 120 16.59 -18.51 -4.75
C ALA A 120 15.11 -18.12 -4.72
N ASP A 121 14.81 -16.86 -4.37
CA ASP A 121 13.44 -16.34 -4.37
C ASP A 121 13.41 -14.86 -4.79
N PRO A 122 13.21 -14.57 -6.10
CA PRO A 122 13.31 -13.21 -6.63
C PRO A 122 12.03 -12.37 -6.47
N THR A 123 10.93 -12.96 -5.99
CA THR A 123 9.60 -12.31 -6.04
C THR A 123 8.90 -12.19 -4.69
N THR A 124 9.32 -12.95 -3.67
CA THR A 124 8.68 -12.89 -2.36
C THR A 124 9.00 -11.59 -1.63
N PRO A 125 7.97 -10.81 -1.22
CA PRO A 125 8.16 -9.53 -0.54
C PRO A 125 9.02 -9.60 0.73
N ASP A 126 8.83 -10.62 1.56
CA ASP A 126 9.57 -10.76 2.82
C ASP A 126 11.07 -10.98 2.57
N VAL A 127 11.41 -11.80 1.57
CA VAL A 127 12.79 -12.04 1.14
C VAL A 127 13.41 -10.76 0.59
N ALA A 128 12.69 -10.07 -0.30
CA ALA A 128 13.14 -8.82 -0.89
C ALA A 128 13.30 -7.71 0.17
N TRP A 129 12.41 -7.64 1.16
CA TRP A 129 12.49 -6.68 2.26
C TRP A 129 13.75 -6.89 3.11
N GLU A 130 14.02 -8.13 3.55
CA GLU A 130 15.23 -8.45 4.30
C GLU A 130 16.49 -8.20 3.44
N ALA A 131 16.47 -8.61 2.18
CA ALA A 131 17.57 -8.41 1.25
C ALA A 131 17.88 -6.93 1.01
N ALA A 132 16.84 -6.08 0.87
CA ALA A 132 16.98 -4.65 0.71
C ALA A 132 17.64 -4.00 1.94
N ASN A 133 17.18 -4.37 3.14
CA ASN A 133 17.73 -3.83 4.39
C ASN A 133 19.18 -4.25 4.60
N LEU A 134 19.53 -5.52 4.34
CA LEU A 134 20.92 -5.99 4.39
C LEU A 134 21.80 -5.26 3.36
N SER A 135 21.28 -5.00 2.16
CA SER A 135 21.98 -4.22 1.12
C SER A 135 22.26 -2.78 1.55
N LEU A 136 21.30 -2.13 2.24
CA LEU A 136 21.50 -0.79 2.80
C LEU A 136 22.61 -0.77 3.85
N VAL A 137 22.68 -1.78 4.72
CA VAL A 137 23.76 -1.90 5.72
C VAL A 137 25.13 -2.07 5.07
N GLN A 138 25.20 -2.79 3.94
CA GLN A 138 26.42 -2.90 3.14
C GLN A 138 26.79 -1.64 2.36
N GLY A 139 25.89 -0.64 2.31
CA GLY A 139 26.04 0.55 1.46
C GLY A 139 25.69 0.34 -0.02
N ASP A 140 25.22 -0.85 -0.41
CA ASP A 140 24.74 -1.14 -1.77
C ASP A 140 23.32 -0.61 -1.97
N THR A 141 23.21 0.72 -2.05
CA THR A 141 21.93 1.43 -2.20
C THR A 141 21.22 1.02 -3.49
N GLU A 142 21.94 0.80 -4.59
CA GLU A 142 21.34 0.40 -5.86
C GLU A 142 20.67 -0.98 -5.77
N LYS A 143 21.31 -1.95 -5.12
CA LYS A 143 20.67 -3.24 -4.86
C LYS A 143 19.47 -3.10 -3.95
N ALA A 144 19.58 -2.33 -2.86
CA ALA A 144 18.47 -2.10 -1.96
C ALA A 144 17.24 -1.51 -2.67
N LEU A 145 17.43 -0.53 -3.55
CA LEU A 145 16.34 0.08 -4.33
C LEU A 145 15.66 -0.92 -5.27
N ARG A 146 16.43 -1.84 -5.89
CA ARG A 146 15.86 -2.92 -6.72
C ARG A 146 15.03 -3.90 -5.91
N GLU A 147 15.49 -4.30 -4.74
CA GLU A 147 14.75 -5.23 -3.89
C GLU A 147 13.50 -4.56 -3.29
N PHE A 148 13.58 -3.30 -2.88
CA PHE A 148 12.37 -2.57 -2.46
C PHE A 148 11.34 -2.46 -3.58
N ARG A 149 11.73 -2.30 -4.85
CA ARG A 149 10.78 -2.35 -5.97
C ARG A 149 9.95 -3.64 -5.97
N VAL A 150 10.56 -4.80 -5.67
CA VAL A 150 9.84 -6.08 -5.56
C VAL A 150 8.82 -6.03 -4.43
N VAL A 151 9.16 -5.43 -3.28
CA VAL A 151 8.22 -5.22 -2.17
C VAL A 151 7.05 -4.32 -2.61
N LEU A 152 7.34 -3.19 -3.27
CA LEU A 152 6.29 -2.27 -3.75
C LEU A 152 5.34 -2.93 -4.76
N GLN A 153 5.84 -3.87 -5.57
CA GLN A 153 5.06 -4.60 -6.56
C GLN A 153 4.12 -5.64 -5.94
N ASN A 154 4.59 -6.34 -4.91
CA ASN A 154 3.98 -7.59 -4.47
C ASN A 154 3.35 -7.54 -3.07
N ASP A 155 3.61 -6.51 -2.25
CA ASP A 155 2.99 -6.35 -0.93
C ASP A 155 2.43 -4.93 -0.70
N PRO A 156 1.09 -4.77 -0.75
CA PRO A 156 0.43 -3.51 -0.44
C PRO A 156 0.65 -2.98 0.99
N HIS A 157 0.81 -3.87 1.97
CA HIS A 157 0.98 -3.49 3.38
C HIS A 157 2.38 -2.95 3.66
N LEU A 158 3.41 -3.49 3.00
CA LEU A 158 4.79 -3.03 3.16
C LEU A 158 5.16 -1.84 2.25
N ARG A 159 4.35 -1.52 1.23
CA ARG A 159 4.63 -0.48 0.23
C ARG A 159 5.01 0.89 0.81
N LEU A 160 4.25 1.39 1.79
CA LEU A 160 4.56 2.67 2.43
C LEU A 160 5.88 2.61 3.21
N ALA A 161 6.11 1.52 3.96
CA ALA A 161 7.34 1.34 4.72
C ALA A 161 8.56 1.22 3.81
N ALA A 162 8.43 0.53 2.66
CA ALA A 162 9.48 0.41 1.66
C ALA A 162 9.80 1.76 1.02
N LEU A 163 8.77 2.53 0.63
CA LEU A 163 8.94 3.89 0.12
C LEU A 163 9.64 4.81 1.12
N GLN A 164 9.32 4.70 2.41
CA GLN A 164 10.02 5.46 3.47
C GLN A 164 11.50 5.10 3.56
N ARG A 165 11.85 3.81 3.46
CA ARG A 165 13.25 3.36 3.42
C ARG A 165 13.97 3.88 2.17
N CYS A 166 13.34 3.77 1.01
CA CYS A 166 13.87 4.30 -0.24
C CYS A 166 14.10 5.81 -0.18
N TRP A 167 13.15 6.57 0.39
CA TRP A 167 13.29 8.02 0.54
C TRP A 167 14.46 8.41 1.43
N VAL A 168 14.70 7.68 2.52
CA VAL A 168 15.86 7.93 3.39
C VAL A 168 17.17 7.62 2.67
N ALA A 169 17.21 6.55 1.87
CA ALA A 169 18.40 6.14 1.13
C ALA A 169 18.68 7.02 -0.10
N SER A 170 17.64 7.48 -0.79
CA SER A 170 17.71 8.28 -2.01
C SER A 170 16.52 9.25 -2.07
N PRO A 171 16.63 10.45 -1.48
CA PRO A 171 15.55 11.45 -1.44
C PRO A 171 15.43 12.20 -2.77
N ASP A 172 15.42 11.48 -3.89
CA ASP A 172 15.25 12.04 -5.23
C ASP A 172 14.05 11.42 -5.94
N VAL A 173 13.06 12.26 -6.24
CA VAL A 173 11.76 11.82 -6.80
C VAL A 173 11.93 11.20 -8.18
N ASP A 174 12.80 11.76 -9.02
CA ASP A 174 12.99 11.27 -10.39
C ASP A 174 13.64 9.88 -10.38
N THR A 175 14.67 9.69 -9.56
CA THR A 175 15.32 8.39 -9.35
C THR A 175 14.33 7.36 -8.80
N LEU A 176 13.53 7.72 -7.79
CA LEU A 176 12.57 6.79 -7.20
C LEU A 176 11.46 6.39 -8.19
N LEU A 177 10.92 7.34 -8.97
CA LEU A 177 9.95 7.04 -10.03
C LEU A 177 10.55 6.11 -11.09
N GLN A 178 11.80 6.33 -11.49
CA GLN A 178 12.45 5.55 -12.55
C GLN A 178 12.88 4.16 -12.07
N ARG A 179 13.38 4.04 -10.83
CA ARG A 179 14.11 2.86 -10.34
C ARG A 179 13.41 2.04 -9.26
N VAL A 180 12.40 2.60 -8.59
CA VAL A 180 11.75 1.94 -7.46
C VAL A 180 10.27 1.74 -7.69
N VAL A 181 9.54 2.83 -7.95
CA VAL A 181 8.07 2.80 -8.03
C VAL A 181 7.64 2.02 -9.28
N PRO A 182 6.93 0.88 -9.15
CA PRO A 182 6.40 0.18 -10.31
C PRO A 182 5.24 0.96 -10.93
N ALA A 183 5.03 0.81 -12.24
CA ALA A 183 3.94 1.42 -13.03
C ALA A 183 2.55 0.87 -12.67
N GLN A 184 2.15 1.05 -11.41
CA GLN A 184 0.89 0.64 -10.79
C GLN A 184 0.30 1.83 -10.07
N VAL A 185 -1.00 2.07 -10.24
CA VAL A 185 -1.73 3.18 -9.61
C VAL A 185 -1.46 3.24 -8.11
N GLU A 186 -1.57 2.11 -7.41
CA GLU A 186 -1.45 2.04 -5.96
C GLU A 186 -0.05 2.41 -5.47
N ALA A 187 0.99 2.10 -6.25
CA ALA A 187 2.36 2.48 -5.95
C ALA A 187 2.59 3.98 -6.09
N TYR A 188 2.03 4.59 -7.14
CA TYR A 188 2.10 6.03 -7.35
C TYR A 188 1.30 6.79 -6.29
N LEU A 189 0.10 6.32 -5.93
CA LEU A 189 -0.71 6.90 -4.87
C LEU A 189 -0.03 6.79 -3.50
N ALA A 190 0.59 5.65 -3.19
CA ALA A 190 1.36 5.49 -1.96
C ALA A 190 2.56 6.47 -1.90
N PHE A 191 3.24 6.65 -3.03
CA PHE A 191 4.36 7.59 -3.11
C PHE A 191 3.89 9.05 -3.01
N LEU A 192 2.79 9.40 -3.69
CA LEU A 192 2.16 10.72 -3.59
C LEU A 192 1.79 11.05 -2.13
N ASN A 193 1.18 10.10 -1.42
CA ASN A 193 0.83 10.24 0.00
C ASN A 193 2.05 10.46 0.89
N LEU A 194 3.16 9.74 0.65
CA LEU A 194 4.41 9.95 1.37
C LEU A 194 4.94 11.39 1.17
N LEU A 195 4.96 11.86 -0.08
CA LEU A 195 5.45 13.21 -0.41
C LEU A 195 4.55 14.31 0.19
N MET A 196 3.23 14.13 0.16
CA MET A 196 2.29 15.03 0.84
C MET A 196 2.56 15.10 2.35
N ALA A 197 2.79 13.96 3.01
CA ALA A 197 3.12 13.92 4.43
C ALA A 197 4.44 14.64 4.75
N LYS A 198 5.41 14.61 3.81
CA LYS A 198 6.69 15.32 3.91
C LYS A 198 6.64 16.78 3.46
N LYS A 199 5.51 17.24 2.92
CA LYS A 199 5.34 18.56 2.31
C LYS A 199 6.25 18.82 1.10
N GLU A 200 6.65 17.76 0.40
CA GLU A 200 7.49 17.81 -0.80
C GLU A 200 6.66 18.13 -2.06
N THR A 201 6.12 19.35 -2.11
CA THR A 201 5.11 19.75 -3.10
C THR A 201 5.58 19.61 -4.54
N VAL A 202 6.83 20.00 -4.85
CA VAL A 202 7.39 19.84 -6.22
C VAL A 202 7.41 18.36 -6.62
N GLY A 203 7.79 17.48 -5.69
CA GLY A 203 7.77 16.04 -5.88
C GLY A 203 6.38 15.50 -6.15
N THR A 204 5.36 15.97 -5.40
CA THR A 204 3.97 15.52 -5.60
C THR A 204 3.49 15.77 -7.04
N VAL A 205 3.86 16.91 -7.63
CA VAL A 205 3.46 17.26 -9.00
C VAL A 205 4.06 16.28 -10.02
N LYS A 206 5.32 15.88 -9.83
CA LYS A 206 5.99 14.88 -10.70
C LYS A 206 5.33 13.51 -10.60
N VAL A 207 5.02 13.07 -9.38
CA VAL A 207 4.35 11.77 -9.16
C VAL A 207 2.94 11.80 -9.77
N TRP A 208 2.21 12.90 -9.59
CA TRP A 208 0.89 13.07 -10.20
C TRP A 208 0.94 13.04 -11.73
N SER A 209 1.87 13.77 -12.35
CA SER A 209 2.00 13.78 -13.81
C SER A 209 2.31 12.38 -14.36
N ALA A 210 3.16 11.63 -13.66
CA ALA A 210 3.50 10.28 -14.06
C ALA A 210 2.36 9.27 -13.77
N LEU A 211 1.53 9.49 -12.74
CA LEU A 211 0.30 8.73 -12.50
C LEU A 211 -0.71 8.91 -13.65
N MET A 212 -0.92 10.15 -14.13
CA MET A 212 -1.84 10.42 -15.24
C MET A 212 -1.42 9.72 -16.54
N GLN A 213 -0.12 9.51 -16.76
CA GLN A 213 0.41 8.79 -17.92
C GLN A 213 0.10 7.29 -17.91
N LEU A 214 -0.28 6.71 -16.76
CA LEU A 214 -0.72 5.32 -16.72
C LEU A 214 -2.08 5.12 -17.40
N HIS A 215 -2.90 6.18 -17.51
CA HIS A 215 -4.25 6.14 -18.07
C HIS A 215 -5.16 5.07 -17.42
N GLN A 216 -4.95 4.79 -16.13
CA GLN A 216 -5.71 3.81 -15.35
C GLN A 216 -6.64 4.53 -14.38
N HIS A 217 -7.86 4.00 -14.21
CA HIS A 217 -8.81 4.52 -13.24
C HIS A 217 -8.36 4.27 -11.80
N PHE A 218 -8.73 5.18 -10.89
CA PHE A 218 -8.52 5.06 -9.46
C PHE A 218 -9.62 5.78 -8.69
N GLU A 219 -9.65 5.66 -7.36
CA GLU A 219 -10.70 6.28 -6.56
C GLU A 219 -10.64 7.82 -6.60
N SER A 220 -11.77 8.47 -6.84
CA SER A 220 -11.86 9.94 -6.86
C SER A 220 -11.41 10.59 -5.56
N ARG A 221 -11.54 9.87 -4.44
CA ARG A 221 -11.08 10.32 -3.12
C ARG A 221 -9.58 10.67 -3.13
N SER A 222 -8.74 9.89 -3.81
CA SER A 222 -7.30 10.15 -3.86
C SER A 222 -6.97 11.46 -4.59
N ALA A 223 -7.67 11.76 -5.69
CA ALA A 223 -7.53 13.05 -6.38
C ALA A 223 -8.03 14.20 -5.49
N ILE A 224 -9.16 14.03 -4.83
CA ILE A 224 -9.73 15.02 -3.91
C ILE A 224 -8.78 15.34 -2.75
N ASP A 225 -8.17 14.32 -2.14
CA ASP A 225 -7.22 14.50 -1.04
C ASP A 225 -5.96 15.24 -1.51
N TYR A 226 -5.47 14.95 -2.72
CA TYR A 226 -4.33 15.68 -3.28
C TYR A 226 -4.67 17.14 -3.61
N ILE A 227 -5.84 17.41 -4.19
CA ILE A 227 -6.32 18.78 -4.46
C ILE A 227 -6.42 19.56 -3.15
N LYS A 228 -6.98 18.94 -2.10
CA LYS A 228 -7.05 19.52 -0.77
C LYS A 228 -5.68 19.85 -0.21
N TYR A 229 -4.70 18.96 -0.35
CA TYR A 229 -3.32 19.22 0.03
C TYR A 229 -2.74 20.44 -0.71
N LEU A 230 -2.90 20.52 -2.03
CA LEU A 230 -2.39 21.64 -2.84
C LEU A 230 -3.02 22.98 -2.43
N ILE A 231 -4.33 23.00 -2.17
CA ILE A 231 -5.03 24.19 -1.67
C ILE A 231 -4.44 24.65 -0.32
N LEU A 232 -4.16 23.70 0.59
CA LEU A 232 -3.53 24.01 1.88
C LEU A 232 -2.10 24.55 1.72
N GLN A 233 -1.36 24.11 0.71
CA GLN A 233 -0.04 24.66 0.35
C GLN A 233 -0.11 25.94 -0.49
N ARG A 234 -1.32 26.46 -0.77
CA ARG A 234 -1.59 27.66 -1.60
C ARG A 234 -1.25 27.49 -3.09
N GLU A 235 -1.08 26.26 -3.57
CA GLU A 235 -0.84 25.92 -4.98
C GLU A 235 -2.17 25.76 -5.74
N VAL A 236 -2.95 26.84 -5.80
CA VAL A 236 -4.34 26.81 -6.30
C VAL A 236 -4.43 26.51 -7.80
N GLU A 237 -3.48 27.00 -8.60
CA GLU A 237 -3.49 26.75 -10.05
C GLU A 237 -3.18 25.29 -10.36
N GLN A 238 -2.26 24.68 -9.61
CA GLN A 238 -1.93 23.24 -9.70
C GLN A 238 -3.13 22.42 -9.23
N ALA A 239 -3.78 22.80 -8.13
CA ALA A 239 -5.00 22.14 -7.66
C ALA A 239 -6.09 22.14 -8.75
N ARG A 240 -6.27 23.26 -9.46
CA ARG A 240 -7.21 23.35 -10.59
C ARG A 240 -6.77 22.44 -11.75
N SER A 241 -5.49 22.43 -12.10
CA SER A 241 -4.95 21.57 -13.16
C SER A 241 -5.18 20.09 -12.85
N VAL A 242 -4.91 19.65 -11.62
CA VAL A 242 -5.17 18.29 -11.12
C VAL A 242 -6.65 17.94 -11.25
N TRP A 243 -7.55 18.82 -10.83
CA TRP A 243 -8.99 18.61 -10.98
C TRP A 243 -9.42 18.44 -12.44
N GLN A 244 -8.91 19.30 -13.32
CA GLN A 244 -9.19 19.24 -14.76
C GLN A 244 -8.69 17.95 -15.40
N GLN A 245 -7.45 17.55 -15.09
CA GLN A 245 -6.85 16.31 -15.62
C GLN A 245 -7.58 15.06 -15.13
N ALA A 246 -7.95 15.02 -13.85
CA ALA A 246 -8.61 13.86 -13.26
C ALA A 246 -10.08 13.75 -13.67
N ALA A 247 -10.74 14.86 -14.01
CA ALA A 247 -12.19 14.89 -14.18
C ALA A 247 -12.68 13.92 -15.26
N ASP A 248 -12.05 13.89 -16.43
CA ASP A 248 -12.47 12.99 -17.51
C ASP A 248 -12.23 11.52 -17.15
N MET A 249 -11.04 11.22 -16.60
CA MET A 249 -10.67 9.88 -16.18
C MET A 249 -11.58 9.34 -15.06
N LEU A 250 -12.05 10.20 -14.16
CA LEU A 250 -12.84 9.80 -13.00
C LEU A 250 -14.36 9.93 -13.23
N GLY A 251 -14.81 10.29 -14.43
CA GLY A 251 -16.22 10.52 -14.71
C GLY A 251 -16.79 11.75 -13.99
N LEU A 252 -15.93 12.72 -13.65
CA LEU A 252 -16.26 13.96 -12.94
C LEU A 252 -16.29 15.18 -13.85
N SER A 253 -16.33 15.02 -15.19
CA SER A 253 -16.38 16.14 -16.14
C SER A 253 -17.58 17.08 -15.90
N ALA A 254 -18.70 16.56 -15.37
CA ALA A 254 -19.86 17.36 -14.99
C ALA A 254 -19.59 18.31 -13.80
N TYR A 255 -18.54 18.04 -13.02
CA TYR A 255 -18.09 18.86 -11.88
C TYR A 255 -16.96 19.84 -12.25
N LEU A 256 -16.79 20.15 -13.54
CA LEU A 256 -15.90 21.21 -13.98
C LEU A 256 -16.60 22.57 -14.00
N PRO A 257 -15.91 23.67 -13.62
CA PRO A 257 -16.47 25.01 -13.73
C PRO A 257 -16.66 25.39 -15.20
N SER A 258 -17.65 26.25 -15.48
CA SER A 258 -17.91 26.76 -16.82
C SER A 258 -17.59 28.26 -16.92
N ALA A 259 -17.36 28.76 -18.13
CA ALA A 259 -17.19 30.20 -18.34
C ALA A 259 -18.42 31.04 -17.91
N LYS A 260 -19.60 30.40 -17.82
CA LYS A 260 -20.86 31.05 -17.40
C LYS A 260 -21.09 31.00 -15.90
N ASN A 261 -20.42 30.10 -15.18
CA ASN A 261 -20.50 29.97 -13.73
C ASN A 261 -19.28 29.23 -13.19
N LEU A 262 -18.51 29.90 -12.35
CA LEU A 262 -17.34 29.33 -11.68
C LEU A 262 -17.71 28.49 -10.45
N ILE A 263 -18.94 28.59 -9.93
CA ILE A 263 -19.44 27.68 -8.90
C ILE A 263 -19.83 26.36 -9.57
N VAL A 264 -19.08 25.31 -9.24
CA VAL A 264 -19.41 23.93 -9.60
C VAL A 264 -20.69 23.50 -8.88
N ASN A 265 -21.56 22.77 -9.59
CA ASN A 265 -22.82 22.25 -9.05
C ASN A 265 -23.68 23.34 -8.34
N GLY A 266 -23.67 24.58 -8.85
CA GLY A 266 -24.40 25.70 -8.23
C GLY A 266 -25.92 25.52 -8.17
N THR A 267 -26.48 24.64 -9.00
CA THR A 267 -27.91 24.28 -9.05
C THR A 267 -28.21 22.97 -8.31
N PHE A 268 -27.24 22.35 -7.64
CA PHE A 268 -27.40 21.07 -6.93
C PHE A 268 -28.06 19.96 -7.76
N SER A 269 -27.85 20.00 -9.07
CA SER A 269 -28.38 19.00 -10.00
C SER A 269 -27.55 17.72 -9.98
N LEU A 270 -26.30 17.82 -9.53
CA LEU A 270 -25.43 16.68 -9.27
C LEU A 270 -25.41 16.40 -7.76
N ASP A 271 -24.97 15.20 -7.39
CA ASP A 271 -24.73 14.88 -5.98
C ASP A 271 -23.57 15.73 -5.43
N VAL A 272 -23.53 15.95 -4.12
CA VAL A 272 -22.46 16.73 -3.49
C VAL A 272 -21.28 15.82 -3.21
N LEU A 273 -20.14 16.07 -3.85
CA LEU A 273 -18.93 15.26 -3.71
C LEU A 273 -18.23 15.45 -2.36
N ASN A 274 -18.46 16.59 -1.71
CA ASN A 274 -17.73 16.99 -0.51
C ASN A 274 -16.20 17.02 -0.72
N GLY A 275 -15.76 17.51 -1.87
CA GLY A 275 -14.35 17.51 -2.25
C GLY A 275 -14.06 18.22 -3.57
N GLY A 276 -12.76 18.37 -3.88
CA GLY A 276 -12.32 19.08 -5.09
C GLY A 276 -12.78 20.54 -5.10
N PHE A 277 -13.28 21.00 -6.25
CA PHE A 277 -13.89 22.32 -6.42
C PHE A 277 -15.42 22.29 -6.34
N ASP A 278 -16.03 21.16 -5.96
CA ASP A 278 -17.45 21.09 -5.65
C ASP A 278 -17.75 21.63 -4.24
N TRP A 279 -19.03 21.64 -3.85
CA TRP A 279 -19.46 22.00 -2.51
C TRP A 279 -18.85 21.08 -1.45
N GLN A 280 -18.36 21.70 -0.37
CA GLN A 280 -17.79 21.02 0.79
C GLN A 280 -18.58 21.37 2.04
N TYR A 281 -18.59 20.44 2.99
CA TYR A 281 -19.22 20.62 4.28
C TYR A 281 -18.54 19.86 5.40
N ARG A 282 -18.67 20.40 6.62
CA ARG A 282 -18.30 19.71 7.85
C ARG A 282 -19.57 19.17 8.50
N GLN A 283 -19.63 17.88 8.79
CA GLN A 283 -20.76 17.32 9.53
C GLN A 283 -20.85 17.95 10.91
N GLN A 284 -22.06 18.39 11.27
CA GLN A 284 -22.39 18.96 12.58
C GLN A 284 -23.63 18.24 13.13
N PRO A 285 -23.68 17.88 14.43
CA PRO A 285 -24.78 17.10 14.98
C PRO A 285 -26.17 17.73 14.80
N SER A 286 -26.24 19.06 14.78
CA SER A 286 -27.48 19.83 14.71
C SER A 286 -27.80 20.38 13.31
N VAL A 287 -27.08 19.92 12.28
CA VAL A 287 -27.27 20.35 10.88
C VAL A 287 -27.48 19.11 10.00
N THR A 288 -28.64 19.02 9.38
CA THR A 288 -28.94 18.00 8.39
C THR A 288 -28.91 18.61 6.99
N LEU A 289 -28.15 17.98 6.08
CA LEU A 289 -28.05 18.37 4.67
C LEU A 289 -28.72 17.31 3.81
N THR A 290 -29.68 17.70 2.98
CA THR A 290 -30.37 16.80 2.05
C THR A 290 -30.58 17.47 0.70
N LEU A 291 -30.55 16.70 -0.38
CA LEU A 291 -30.96 17.18 -1.70
C LEU A 291 -32.48 17.07 -1.82
N ASP A 292 -33.15 18.18 -2.11
CA ASP A 292 -34.61 18.27 -2.19
C ASP A 292 -35.08 18.48 -3.63
N PRO A 293 -35.82 17.53 -4.23
CA PRO A 293 -36.38 17.67 -5.57
C PRO A 293 -37.68 18.50 -5.63
N SER A 294 -38.28 18.84 -4.49
CA SER A 294 -39.56 19.58 -4.46
C SER A 294 -39.40 21.09 -4.52
N ASP A 295 -38.23 21.61 -4.15
CA ASP A 295 -38.04 23.04 -3.89
C ASP A 295 -36.77 23.62 -4.52
N PHE A 296 -36.77 23.79 -5.84
CA PHE A 296 -35.59 24.22 -6.63
C PHE A 296 -35.87 25.47 -7.48
N HIS A 297 -34.81 26.07 -8.05
CA HIS A 297 -34.90 27.24 -8.94
C HIS A 297 -34.31 26.95 -10.31
N GLY A 298 -33.09 26.43 -10.37
CA GLY A 298 -32.47 25.88 -11.57
C GLY A 298 -32.21 24.39 -11.41
N GLY A 299 -32.21 23.63 -12.51
CA GLY A 299 -31.98 22.18 -12.45
C GLY A 299 -33.22 21.39 -12.04
N HIS A 300 -33.06 20.41 -11.14
CA HIS A 300 -34.14 19.51 -10.68
C HIS A 300 -34.11 19.22 -9.16
N ARG A 301 -33.17 19.83 -8.42
CA ARG A 301 -32.97 19.65 -6.97
C ARG A 301 -32.40 20.94 -6.35
N SER A 302 -32.47 21.07 -5.04
CA SER A 302 -31.80 22.10 -4.25
C SER A 302 -31.11 21.48 -3.03
N LEU A 303 -30.20 22.22 -2.38
CA LEU A 303 -29.63 21.79 -1.11
C LEU A 303 -30.48 22.32 0.06
N SER A 304 -31.17 21.43 0.76
CA SER A 304 -31.93 21.70 1.97
C SER A 304 -31.03 21.55 3.19
N ILE A 305 -30.98 22.60 4.01
CA ILE A 305 -30.20 22.70 5.23
C ILE A 305 -31.18 22.86 6.39
N VAL A 306 -31.19 21.90 7.31
CA VAL A 306 -32.09 21.88 8.47
C VAL A 306 -31.28 22.03 9.75
N PHE A 307 -31.62 23.03 10.55
CA PHE A 307 -30.99 23.33 11.84
C PHE A 307 -31.90 22.85 12.98
N ASP A 308 -31.42 21.86 13.73
CA ASP A 308 -32.19 21.13 14.76
C ASP A 308 -31.71 21.39 16.20
N GLY A 309 -30.76 22.32 16.39
CA GLY A 309 -30.22 22.67 17.70
C GLY A 309 -30.15 24.19 17.94
N PRO A 310 -30.27 24.63 19.21
CA PRO A 310 -30.16 26.04 19.56
C PRO A 310 -28.73 26.56 19.29
N GLY A 311 -28.63 27.80 18.82
CA GLY A 311 -27.35 28.50 18.63
C GLY A 311 -26.57 28.17 17.35
N VAL A 312 -27.01 27.23 16.53
CA VAL A 312 -26.35 26.93 15.25
C VAL A 312 -26.84 27.89 14.16
N SER A 313 -25.93 28.68 13.62
CA SER A 313 -26.18 29.66 12.55
C SER A 313 -25.39 29.37 11.26
N ASP A 314 -24.33 28.57 11.35
CA ASP A 314 -23.50 28.19 10.22
C ASP A 314 -23.58 26.69 9.96
N ALA A 315 -24.01 26.32 8.76
CA ALA A 315 -24.05 24.94 8.31
C ALA A 315 -22.66 24.37 8.01
N GLY A 316 -21.65 25.25 7.85
CA GLY A 316 -20.30 24.88 7.44
C GLY A 316 -20.25 24.40 6.00
N VAL A 317 -21.20 24.83 5.15
CA VAL A 317 -21.31 24.46 3.73
C VAL A 317 -20.75 25.59 2.88
N TYR A 318 -19.79 25.29 2.00
CA TYR A 318 -19.14 26.29 1.16
C TYR A 318 -18.65 25.68 -0.17
N PRO A 319 -18.71 26.43 -1.29
CA PRO A 319 -18.02 26.05 -2.51
C PRO A 319 -16.57 26.54 -2.49
N LEU A 320 -15.67 25.85 -3.20
CA LEU A 320 -14.34 26.37 -3.51
C LEU A 320 -14.29 26.89 -4.94
N ILE A 321 -13.79 28.12 -5.09
CA ILE A 321 -13.74 28.81 -6.38
C ILE A 321 -12.32 29.31 -6.60
N SER A 322 -11.68 28.85 -7.68
CA SER A 322 -10.43 29.44 -8.18
C SER A 322 -10.76 30.52 -9.20
N PHE A 323 -10.20 31.71 -9.01
CA PHE A 323 -10.42 32.85 -9.91
C PHE A 323 -9.16 33.72 -9.99
N ARG A 324 -9.00 34.43 -11.10
CA ARG A 324 -7.93 35.43 -11.28
C ARG A 324 -8.42 36.82 -10.84
N PRO A 325 -7.55 37.74 -10.41
CA PRO A 325 -7.95 39.10 -10.06
C PRO A 325 -8.72 39.79 -11.21
N ALA A 326 -10.01 40.06 -10.98
CA ALA A 326 -10.94 40.75 -11.90
C ALA A 326 -12.23 41.12 -11.13
N GLU A 327 -13.18 41.78 -11.80
CA GLU A 327 -14.50 42.07 -11.22
C GLU A 327 -15.44 40.86 -11.40
N TYR A 328 -16.09 40.43 -10.33
CA TYR A 328 -17.02 39.29 -10.33
C TYR A 328 -18.34 39.64 -9.66
N GLN A 329 -19.41 38.97 -10.07
CA GLN A 329 -20.72 39.04 -9.43
C GLN A 329 -21.09 37.67 -8.85
N LEU A 330 -21.36 37.63 -7.54
CA LEU A 330 -21.98 36.50 -6.84
C LEU A 330 -23.50 36.70 -6.79
N ARG A 331 -24.28 35.70 -7.21
CA ARG A 331 -25.74 35.64 -7.05
C ARG A 331 -26.10 34.34 -6.34
N VAL A 332 -26.89 34.43 -5.28
CA VAL A 332 -27.36 33.27 -4.51
C VAL A 332 -28.87 33.36 -4.36
N CYS A 333 -29.58 32.33 -4.83
CA CYS A 333 -31.01 32.15 -4.63
C CYS A 333 -31.23 31.20 -3.46
N ARG A 334 -31.87 31.69 -2.41
CA ARG A 334 -32.19 30.90 -1.20
C ARG A 334 -33.59 31.18 -0.70
N ILE A 335 -34.22 30.18 -0.10
CA ILE A 335 -35.48 30.33 0.62
C ILE A 335 -35.29 29.93 2.07
N PHE A 336 -35.90 30.69 2.98
CA PHE A 336 -35.85 30.49 4.42
C PHE A 336 -37.23 30.20 4.96
N GLN A 337 -37.35 29.15 5.78
CA GLN A 337 -38.58 28.74 6.46
C GLN A 337 -38.28 28.45 7.93
N SER A 338 -39.11 28.97 8.84
CA SER A 338 -39.05 28.67 10.28
C SER A 338 -40.31 27.95 10.72
N TRP A 339 -40.15 26.92 11.55
CA TRP A 339 -41.27 26.07 11.99
C TRP A 339 -41.34 26.00 13.52
N GLY A 340 -42.45 26.51 14.10
CA GLY A 340 -42.89 26.26 15.48
C GLY A 340 -42.00 26.81 16.62
N ASN A 341 -42.51 26.66 17.85
CA ASN A 341 -41.91 27.19 19.10
C ASN A 341 -40.56 26.54 19.52
N ARG A 342 -40.00 25.60 18.74
CA ARG A 342 -38.74 24.89 19.05
C ARG A 342 -37.50 25.43 18.31
N GLY A 343 -37.63 26.51 17.54
CA GLY A 343 -36.48 27.15 16.89
C GLY A 343 -35.88 26.39 15.69
N ARG A 344 -36.58 25.37 15.17
CA ARG A 344 -36.18 24.61 13.98
C ARG A 344 -36.25 25.51 12.74
N ARG A 345 -35.14 25.61 12.01
CA ARG A 345 -35.02 26.47 10.82
C ARG A 345 -34.59 25.64 9.63
N ARG A 346 -35.16 25.94 8.48
CA ARG A 346 -34.83 25.33 7.19
C ARG A 346 -34.41 26.40 6.20
N THR A 347 -33.28 26.18 5.54
CA THR A 347 -32.81 27.01 4.44
C THR A 347 -32.60 26.13 3.22
N ALA A 348 -33.21 26.47 2.09
CA ALA A 348 -32.96 25.81 0.80
C ALA A 348 -32.07 26.70 -0.07
N LEU A 349 -30.89 26.22 -0.44
CA LEU A 349 -30.01 26.84 -1.44
C LEU A 349 -30.37 26.28 -2.82
N ARG A 350 -30.91 27.13 -3.70
CA ARG A 350 -31.55 26.69 -4.95
C ARG A 350 -30.72 26.95 -6.21
N ASP A 351 -29.93 28.01 -6.22
CA ASP A 351 -29.03 28.36 -7.32
C ASP A 351 -27.93 29.28 -6.76
N SER A 352 -26.67 29.03 -7.10
CA SER A 352 -25.54 29.90 -6.78
C SER A 352 -24.66 30.07 -8.01
N ARG A 353 -24.39 31.34 -8.37
CA ARG A 353 -23.59 31.69 -9.53
C ARG A 353 -22.51 32.70 -9.19
N PHE A 354 -21.29 32.43 -9.65
CA PHE A 354 -20.17 33.36 -9.59
C PHE A 354 -19.63 33.58 -11.00
N ILE A 355 -19.77 34.81 -11.51
CA ILE A 355 -19.55 35.14 -12.92
C ILE A 355 -18.61 36.34 -13.01
N GLN A 356 -17.62 36.27 -13.89
CA GLN A 356 -16.76 37.42 -14.20
C GLN A 356 -17.57 38.47 -14.96
N ARG A 357 -17.56 39.72 -14.49
CA ARG A 357 -18.14 40.83 -15.24
C ARG A 357 -17.23 41.09 -16.45
N LYS A 358 -17.77 40.90 -17.66
CA LYS A 358 -17.14 41.47 -18.85
C LYS A 358 -17.37 42.98 -18.75
N ASN A 359 -16.32 43.78 -18.88
CA ASN A 359 -16.46 45.22 -19.13
C ASN A 359 -17.36 45.36 -20.36
N VAL A 360 -18.63 45.70 -20.14
CA VAL A 360 -19.46 46.22 -21.20
C VAL A 360 -18.85 47.58 -21.47
N SER A 361 -18.06 47.68 -22.54
CA SER A 361 -17.80 48.97 -23.17
C SER A 361 -19.16 49.62 -23.36
N ARG A 362 -19.43 50.67 -22.58
CA ARG A 362 -20.53 51.58 -22.88
C ARG A 362 -20.19 52.17 -24.24
N GLU A 363 -20.87 51.72 -25.28
CA GLU A 363 -20.97 52.46 -26.54
C GLU A 363 -21.69 53.79 -26.31
#